data_AF-X0TZH4-F1
#
_entry.id   AF-X0TZH4-F1
#
_cell.length_a   1.000
_cell.length_b   1.000
_cell.length_c   1.000
_cell.angle_alpha   90.00
_cell.angle_beta   90.00
_cell.angle_gamma   90.00
#
_symmetry.space_group_name_H-M   'P 1'
#
loop_
_entity.id
_entity.type
_entity.pdbx_description
1 polymer ?
#
loop_
_entity_poly.entity_id
_entity_poly.type
_entity_poly.pdbx_seq_one_letter_code
_entity_poly.pdbx_strand_id
1 'polypeptide(L)'
;ESLVDKQGDCEDSSVLFASLLDALGYDVVLLLYYWKVDGKKLGHMAVGVHLDGDHGSFIRDETGKKYFYCETTTISYVVGKLPPKPPEIHGDPNKIIHI
;
A
#
# COMPACT_ATOMS: atom_id res chain seq x y z
N GLU A 1 -10.81 -16.52 -1.60
CA GLU A 1 -11.30 -17.83 -1.08
C GLU A 1 -10.07 -18.65 -0.68
N SER A 2 -10.15 -19.40 0.42
CA SER A 2 -9.10 -20.18 1.11
C SER A 2 -8.10 -19.46 2.07
N LEU A 3 -7.88 -20.12 3.21
CA LEU A 3 -7.34 -19.63 4.49
C LEU A 3 -5.79 -19.59 4.56
N VAL A 4 -5.14 -19.63 3.40
CA VAL A 4 -3.70 -19.38 3.14
C VAL A 4 -3.53 -18.42 1.93
N ASP A 5 -4.61 -17.90 1.33
CA ASP A 5 -4.63 -17.24 0.01
C ASP A 5 -4.66 -15.70 0.00
N LYS A 6 -4.47 -15.02 1.14
CA LYS A 6 -4.50 -13.54 1.15
C LYS A 6 -3.23 -12.84 0.63
N GLN A 7 -2.26 -13.59 0.11
CA GLN A 7 -1.10 -12.98 -0.57
C GLN A 7 -1.42 -12.59 -2.03
N GLY A 8 -2.29 -13.33 -2.73
CA GLY A 8 -2.64 -13.05 -4.13
C GLY A 8 -3.66 -11.92 -4.28
N ASP A 9 -4.64 -11.85 -3.38
CA ASP A 9 -5.74 -10.89 -3.50
C ASP A 9 -5.29 -9.42 -3.37
N CYS A 10 -4.23 -9.15 -2.59
CA CYS A 10 -3.71 -7.80 -2.34
C CYS A 10 -2.65 -7.37 -3.35
N GLU A 11 -1.78 -8.28 -3.79
CA GLU A 11 -0.71 -8.01 -4.75
C GLU A 11 -1.30 -7.71 -6.12
N ASP A 12 -2.15 -8.60 -6.65
CA ASP A 12 -2.72 -8.45 -7.99
C ASP A 12 -3.62 -7.21 -8.07
N SER A 13 -4.42 -6.94 -7.03
CA SER A 13 -5.27 -5.76 -6.96
C SER A 13 -4.46 -4.47 -6.84
N SER A 14 -3.34 -4.48 -6.10
CA SER A 14 -2.48 -3.30 -5.93
C SER A 14 -1.68 -3.00 -7.19
N VAL A 15 -1.15 -4.02 -7.87
CA VAL A 15 -0.45 -3.84 -9.15
C VAL A 15 -1.43 -3.34 -10.21
N LEU A 16 -2.64 -3.93 -10.34
CA LEU A 16 -3.64 -3.48 -11.29
C LEU A 16 -4.06 -2.01 -11.03
N PHE A 17 -4.29 -1.65 -9.77
CA PHE A 17 -4.68 -0.30 -9.40
C PHE A 17 -3.55 0.71 -9.64
N ALA A 18 -2.30 0.36 -9.30
CA ALA A 18 -1.15 1.20 -9.55
C ALA A 18 -0.90 1.40 -11.06
N SER A 19 -0.98 0.35 -11.86
CA SER A 19 -0.87 0.45 -13.33
C SER A 19 -1.98 1.28 -13.96
N LEU A 20 -3.21 1.25 -13.42
CA LEU A 20 -4.29 2.12 -13.90
C LEU A 20 -4.00 3.60 -13.58
N LEU A 21 -3.56 3.90 -12.35
CA LEU A 21 -3.23 5.26 -11.95
C LEU A 21 -2.04 5.83 -12.72
N ASP A 22 -1.02 5.01 -12.95
CA ASP A 22 0.13 5.36 -13.80
C ASP A 22 -0.32 5.68 -15.24
N ALA A 23 -1.18 4.83 -15.82
CA ALA A 23 -1.76 5.09 -17.14
C ALA A 23 -2.61 6.38 -17.21
N LEU A 24 -3.17 6.82 -16.08
CA LEU A 24 -3.90 8.08 -15.94
C LEU A 24 -2.96 9.29 -15.70
N GLY A 25 -1.65 9.07 -15.60
CA GLY A 25 -0.63 10.10 -15.43
C GLY A 25 -0.37 10.50 -13.97
N TYR A 26 -0.85 9.70 -13.00
CA TYR A 26 -0.49 9.88 -11.60
C TYR A 26 0.89 9.26 -11.33
N ASP A 27 1.63 9.86 -10.42
CA ASP A 27 2.86 9.26 -9.90
C ASP A 27 2.50 8.33 -8.73
N VAL A 28 2.85 7.05 -8.90
CA VAL A 28 2.38 5.96 -8.06
C VAL A 28 3.54 5.05 -7.68
N VAL A 29 3.51 4.58 -6.45
CA VAL A 29 4.49 3.63 -5.90
C VAL A 29 3.79 2.44 -5.26
N LEU A 30 4.44 1.28 -5.28
CA LEU A 30 4.05 0.15 -4.43
C LEU A 30 4.79 0.22 -3.11
N LEU A 31 4.04 0.03 -2.03
CA LEU A 31 4.52 0.03 -0.65
C LEU A 31 4.51 -1.40 -0.14
N LEU A 32 5.70 -1.92 0.16
CA LEU A 32 5.87 -3.31 0.55
C LEU A 32 6.25 -3.42 2.01
N TYR A 33 5.42 -4.11 2.78
CA TYR A 33 5.58 -4.32 4.21
C TYR A 33 5.80 -5.78 4.50
N TYR A 34 6.75 -6.08 5.38
CA TYR A 34 7.08 -7.41 5.85
C TYR A 34 7.21 -7.41 7.36
N TRP A 35 6.52 -8.33 8.03
CA TRP A 35 6.65 -8.52 9.47
C TRP A 35 6.57 -10.01 9.82
N LYS A 36 6.85 -10.35 11.07
CA LYS A 36 6.82 -11.72 11.58
C LYS A 36 5.80 -11.84 12.70
N VAL A 37 4.92 -12.84 12.63
CA VAL A 37 3.96 -13.20 13.69
C VAL A 37 4.11 -14.70 13.94
N ASP A 38 4.38 -15.09 15.18
CA ASP A 38 4.55 -16.48 15.62
C ASP A 38 5.50 -17.31 14.71
N GLY A 39 6.61 -16.71 14.30
CA GLY A 39 7.61 -17.35 13.43
C GLY A 39 7.24 -17.41 11.94
N LYS A 40 6.06 -16.97 11.54
CA LYS A 40 5.64 -16.88 10.13
C LYS A 40 5.93 -15.48 9.57
N LYS A 41 6.51 -15.42 8.37
CA LYS A 41 6.70 -14.17 7.62
C LYS A 41 5.38 -13.81 6.94
N LEU A 42 4.88 -12.61 7.19
CA LEU A 42 3.74 -12.03 6.51
C LEU A 42 4.21 -10.85 5.65
N GLY A 43 3.53 -10.67 4.52
CA GLY A 43 3.76 -9.56 3.61
C GLY A 43 2.44 -8.83 3.32
N HIS A 44 2.51 -7.52 3.14
CA HIS A 44 1.41 -6.70 2.64
C HIS A 44 1.92 -5.78 1.54
N MET A 45 1.15 -5.68 0.47
CA MET A 45 1.36 -4.71 -0.60
C MET A 45 0.23 -3.71 -0.57
N ALA A 46 0.58 -2.43 -0.56
CA ALA A 46 -0.34 -1.32 -0.68
C ALA A 46 0.15 -0.37 -1.79
N VAL A 47 -0.69 0.59 -2.16
CA VAL A 47 -0.37 1.59 -3.18
C VAL A 47 -0.15 2.94 -2.52
N GLY A 48 0.90 3.66 -2.93
CA GLY A 48 1.13 5.05 -2.56
C GLY A 48 0.88 5.94 -3.78
N VAL A 49 0.03 6.96 -3.63
CA VAL A 49 -0.27 7.89 -4.74
C VAL A 49 0.25 9.28 -4.40
N HIS A 50 1.02 9.87 -5.31
CA HIS A 50 1.44 11.26 -5.19
C HIS A 50 0.28 12.17 -5.61
N LEU A 51 -0.22 12.96 -4.65
CA LEU A 51 -1.32 13.90 -4.85
C LEU A 51 -0.97 15.25 -4.22
N ASP A 52 -1.54 16.31 -4.77
CA ASP A 52 -1.49 17.63 -4.14
C ASP A 52 -2.52 17.72 -3.01
N GLY A 53 -2.14 18.37 -1.90
CA GLY A 53 -2.99 18.58 -0.73
C GLY A 53 -2.61 17.72 0.48
N ASP A 54 -3.54 17.58 1.43
CA ASP A 54 -3.38 16.74 2.61
C ASP A 54 -4.58 15.81 2.73
N HIS A 55 -4.38 14.55 2.35
CA HIS A 55 -5.42 13.54 2.27
C HIS A 55 -5.35 12.52 3.42
N GLY A 56 -4.49 12.75 4.43
CA GLY A 56 -4.32 11.86 5.58
C GLY A 56 -2.94 11.22 5.64
N SER A 57 -2.85 9.94 6.01
CA SER A 57 -1.58 9.23 6.19
C SER A 57 -0.78 9.14 4.89
N PHE A 58 0.49 9.55 4.96
CA PHE A 58 1.43 9.51 3.85
C PHE A 58 2.78 8.97 4.29
N ILE A 59 3.55 8.49 3.31
CA ILE A 59 4.97 8.18 3.44
C ILE A 59 5.77 9.11 2.54
N ARG A 60 7.07 9.25 2.80
CA ARG A 60 7.98 9.97 1.92
C ARG A 60 8.99 9.00 1.31
N ASP A 61 9.27 9.18 0.03
CA ASP A 61 10.41 8.49 -0.59
C ASP A 61 11.74 9.17 -0.22
N GLU A 62 12.83 8.62 -0.72
CA GLU A 62 14.20 9.11 -0.51
C GLU A 62 14.41 10.53 -1.07
N THR A 63 13.58 10.96 -2.03
CA THR A 63 13.61 12.30 -2.62
C THR A 63 12.80 13.33 -1.81
N GLY A 64 12.05 12.87 -0.81
CA GLY A 64 11.17 13.67 0.02
C GLY A 64 9.76 13.86 -0.55
N LYS A 65 9.45 13.25 -1.69
CA LYS A 65 8.13 13.27 -2.32
C LYS A 65 7.13 12.49 -1.47
N LYS A 66 5.93 13.03 -1.31
CA LYS A 66 4.87 12.44 -0.47
C LYS A 66 3.98 11.53 -1.27
N TYR A 67 3.71 10.33 -0.74
CA TYR A 67 2.76 9.39 -1.31
C TYR A 67 1.72 9.05 -0.25
N PHE A 68 0.45 9.29 -0.56
CA PHE A 68 -0.66 8.97 0.32
C PHE A 68 -0.97 7.49 0.27
N TYR A 69 -1.13 6.89 1.45
CA TYR A 69 -1.41 5.47 1.58
C TYR A 69 -2.80 5.15 1.03
N CYS A 70 -2.87 4.20 0.10
CA CYS A 70 -4.12 3.70 -0.47
C CYS A 70 -4.19 2.19 -0.24
N GLU A 71 -5.14 1.79 0.60
CA GLU A 71 -5.46 0.38 0.85
C GLU A 71 -6.39 -0.14 -0.24
N THR A 72 -6.05 -1.27 -0.84
CA THR A 72 -6.83 -1.90 -1.91
C THR A 72 -7.65 -3.10 -1.41
N THR A 73 -7.35 -3.58 -0.19
CA THR A 73 -7.90 -4.84 0.35
C THR A 73 -9.14 -4.71 1.23
N THR A 74 -9.54 -3.48 1.59
CA THR A 74 -10.68 -3.24 2.48
C THR A 74 -11.75 -2.40 1.77
N ILE A 75 -13.04 -2.71 1.99
CA ILE A 75 -14.21 -2.05 1.36
C ILE A 75 -14.29 -0.53 1.61
N SER A 76 -13.46 0.04 2.49
CA SER A 76 -13.33 1.49 2.68
C SER A 76 -12.13 2.06 1.93
N TYR A 77 -12.31 2.36 0.64
CA TYR A 77 -11.32 2.98 -0.25
C TYR A 77 -11.12 4.49 0.01
N VAL A 78 -10.71 4.86 1.21
CA VAL A 78 -10.38 6.26 1.51
C VAL A 78 -8.86 6.43 1.47
N VAL A 79 -8.38 7.22 0.51
CA VAL A 79 -6.97 7.61 0.43
C VAL A 79 -6.55 8.26 1.76
N GLY A 80 -5.37 7.87 2.26
CA GLY A 80 -4.81 8.35 3.53
C GLY A 80 -5.47 7.76 4.78
N LYS A 81 -6.39 6.80 4.65
CA LYS A 81 -6.99 6.10 5.79
C LYS A 81 -6.32 4.74 6.01
N LEU A 82 -5.67 4.59 7.15
CA LEU A 82 -5.18 3.29 7.61
C LEU A 82 -6.35 2.38 8.02
N PRO A 83 -6.32 1.07 7.69
CA PRO A 83 -7.39 0.15 8.08
C PRO A 83 -7.49 0.02 9.62
N PRO A 84 -8.72 -0.10 10.17
CA PRO A 84 -8.95 -0.14 11.63
C PRO A 84 -8.45 -1.43 12.30
N LYS A 85 -8.13 -2.45 11.51
CA LYS A 85 -7.49 -3.69 11.95
C LYS A 85 -6.38 -4.00 10.96
N PRO A 86 -5.16 -3.60 11.26
CA PRO A 86 -4.02 -4.13 10.52
C PRO A 86 -3.70 -5.54 11.10
N PRO A 87 -2.94 -6.40 10.43
CA PRO A 87 -1.70 -6.81 11.07
C PRO A 87 -0.81 -5.56 11.09
N GLU A 88 -0.67 -4.97 12.27
CA GLU A 88 -0.15 -3.61 12.52
C GLU A 88 1.01 -3.17 11.63
N ILE A 89 0.67 -2.34 10.62
CA ILE A 89 1.64 -1.58 9.83
C ILE A 89 2.15 -0.47 10.74
N HIS A 90 3.16 -0.79 11.56
CA HIS A 90 3.88 0.19 12.35
C HIS A 90 5.11 0.66 11.57
N GLY A 91 5.08 1.90 11.09
CA GLY A 91 6.23 2.59 10.51
C GLY A 91 6.31 2.58 8.98
N ASP A 92 7.49 2.96 8.49
CA ASP A 92 7.76 3.10 7.05
C ASP A 92 7.79 1.74 6.34
N PRO A 93 7.42 1.69 5.04
CA PRO A 93 7.50 0.47 4.24
C PRO A 93 8.93 -0.07 4.20
N ASN A 94 9.06 -1.39 4.15
CA ASN A 94 10.37 -2.04 3.99
C ASN A 94 10.96 -1.77 2.60
N LYS A 95 10.11 -1.51 1.60
CA LYS A 95 10.54 -1.12 0.25
C LYS A 95 9.47 -0.25 -0.41
N ILE A 96 9.94 0.78 -1.12
CA ILE A 96 9.14 1.58 -2.05
C ILE A 96 9.56 1.16 -3.47
N ILE A 97 8.60 0.86 -4.33
CA ILE A 97 8.85 0.50 -5.73
C ILE A 97 8.12 1.51 -6.60
N HIS A 98 8.86 2.30 -7.38
CA HIS A 98 8.28 3.18 -8.38
C HIS A 98 7.83 2.34 -9.58
N ILE A 99 6.59 2.58 -10.01
CA ILE A 99 6.01 1.96 -11.21
C ILE A 99 6.49 2.74 -12.43
#